data_AF-A0A396K7S4-F1
#
_entry.id   AF-A0A396K7S4-F1
#
_cell.length_a   1.000
_cell.length_b   1.000
_cell.length_c   1.000
_cell.angle_alpha   90.00
_cell.angle_beta   90.00
_cell.angle_gamma   90.00
#
_symmetry.space_group_name_H-M   'P 1'
#
loop_
_entity.id
_entity.type
_entity.pdbx_description
1 polymer ?
#
loop_
_entity_poly.entity_id
_entity_poly.type
_entity_poly.pdbx_seq_one_letter_code
_entity_poly.pdbx_strand_id
1 'polypeptide(L)'
;MREKLGDPIFNRFDGVIRFTDLDSEAKIEIAWKELDELDEEGTISENIRQNLLVNSTRLENAREIRRLIKDTKSLIEIRKICE
;
A
#
# COMPACT_ATOMS: atom_id res chain seq x y z
N MET A 1 20.95 0.13 -16.82
CA MET A 1 20.52 -1.28 -16.59
C MET A 1 21.42 -2.22 -17.37
N ARG A 2 21.57 -2.02 -18.68
CA ARG A 2 22.62 -2.66 -19.49
C ARG A 2 24.03 -2.42 -18.93
N GLU A 3 24.34 -1.20 -18.49
CA GLU A 3 25.59 -0.88 -17.77
C GLU A 3 25.74 -1.57 -16.40
N LYS A 4 24.62 -1.83 -15.71
CA LYS A 4 24.62 -2.47 -14.38
C LYS A 4 24.66 -4.00 -14.46
N LEU A 5 24.11 -4.58 -15.53
CA LEU A 5 24.03 -6.02 -15.77
C LEU A 5 25.15 -6.53 -16.69
N GLY A 6 25.76 -5.65 -17.49
CA GLY A 6 26.69 -6.01 -18.55
C GLY A 6 26.00 -6.63 -19.77
N ASP A 7 26.66 -6.55 -20.92
CA ASP A 7 26.16 -7.11 -22.19
C ASP A 7 25.90 -8.63 -22.14
N PRO A 8 26.73 -9.48 -21.50
CA PRO A 8 26.52 -10.93 -21.49
C PRO A 8 25.23 -11.38 -20.78
N ILE A 9 24.77 -10.61 -19.79
CA ILE A 9 23.54 -10.90 -19.03
C ILE A 9 22.36 -10.21 -19.70
N PHE A 10 22.51 -8.94 -20.11
CA PHE A 10 21.44 -8.18 -20.75
C PHE A 10 20.96 -8.85 -22.06
N ASN A 11 21.88 -9.39 -22.86
CA ASN A 11 21.56 -10.05 -24.13
C ASN A 11 20.86 -11.42 -23.97
N ARG A 12 20.71 -11.94 -22.74
CA ARG A 12 19.96 -13.18 -22.46
C ARG A 12 18.49 -12.95 -22.14
N PHE A 13 18.06 -11.70 -21.98
CA PHE A 13 16.66 -11.37 -21.75
C PHE A 13 16.00 -10.96 -23.08
N ASP A 14 14.91 -11.63 -23.45
CA ASP A 14 14.11 -11.26 -24.62
C ASP A 14 13.40 -9.90 -24.44
N GLY A 15 13.19 -9.49 -23.19
CA GLY A 15 12.62 -8.21 -22.83
C GLY A 15 12.85 -7.87 -21.36
N VAL A 16 12.84 -6.58 -21.05
CA VAL A 16 13.02 -6.09 -19.68
C VAL A 16 11.83 -5.23 -19.30
N ILE A 17 11.06 -5.67 -18.31
CA ILE A 17 9.91 -4.93 -17.79
C ILE A 17 10.39 -3.99 -16.69
N ARG A 18 9.96 -2.73 -16.74
CA ARG A 18 10.20 -1.73 -15.70
C ARG A 18 8.89 -1.35 -15.07
N PHE A 19 8.87 -1.37 -13.75
CA PHE A 19 7.77 -0.83 -12.97
C PHE A 19 8.04 0.65 -12.72
N THR A 20 7.02 1.47 -12.94
CA THR A 20 7.01 2.87 -12.51
C THR A 20 6.49 2.95 -11.07
N ASP A 21 6.77 4.07 -10.42
CA ASP A 21 6.21 4.34 -9.10
C ASP A 21 4.67 4.43 -9.18
N LEU A 22 4.02 4.17 -8.06
CA LEU A 22 2.57 4.25 -7.94
C LEU A 22 2.13 5.71 -8.05
N ASP A 23 1.16 5.97 -8.94
CA ASP A 23 0.47 7.25 -8.96
C ASP A 23 -0.54 7.36 -7.79
N SER A 24 -1.08 8.55 -7.59
CA SER A 24 -2.01 8.82 -6.49
C SER A 24 -3.31 8.00 -6.59
N GLU A 25 -3.79 7.72 -7.80
CA GLU A 25 -5.03 6.97 -8.02
C GLU A 25 -4.83 5.49 -7.65
N ALA A 26 -3.75 4.88 -8.13
CA ALA A 26 -3.34 3.54 -7.74
C ALA A 26 -3.14 3.40 -6.23
N LYS A 27 -2.59 4.44 -5.56
CA LYS A 27 -2.47 4.44 -4.09
C LYS A 27 -3.83 4.45 -3.39
N ILE A 28 -4.80 5.20 -3.91
CA ILE A 28 -6.17 5.23 -3.36
C ILE A 28 -6.84 3.87 -3.56
N GLU A 29 -6.73 3.26 -4.74
CA GLU A 29 -7.28 1.93 -5.01
C GLU A 29 -6.67 0.85 -4.13
N ILE A 30 -5.35 0.90 -3.92
CA ILE A 30 -4.67 -0.02 -3.00
C ILE A 30 -5.18 0.20 -1.57
N ALA A 31 -5.33 1.45 -1.13
CA ALA A 31 -5.83 1.75 0.20
C ALA A 31 -7.27 1.27 0.42
N TRP A 32 -8.15 1.44 -0.57
CA TRP A 32 -9.50 0.87 -0.55
C TRP A 32 -9.49 -0.65 -0.42
N LYS A 33 -8.72 -1.32 -1.28
CA LYS A 33 -8.62 -2.78 -1.27
C LYS A 33 -8.10 -3.31 0.07
N GLU A 34 -7.08 -2.67 0.64
CA GLU A 34 -6.53 -3.06 1.94
C GLU A 34 -7.49 -2.76 3.10
N LEU A 35 -8.29 -1.69 3.00
CA LEU A 35 -9.36 -1.41 3.97
C LEU A 35 -10.44 -2.49 3.93
N ASP A 36 -10.86 -2.91 2.74
CA ASP A 36 -11.86 -3.97 2.59
C ASP A 36 -11.34 -5.33 3.08
N GLU A 37 -10.07 -5.65 2.81
CA GLU A 37 -9.45 -6.92 3.27
C GLU A 37 -9.17 -6.93 4.78
N LEU A 38 -8.68 -5.81 5.33
CA LEU A 38 -8.26 -5.77 6.74
C LEU A 38 -9.40 -5.39 7.68
N ASP A 39 -10.43 -4.68 7.24
CA ASP A 39 -11.55 -4.19 8.06
C ASP A 39 -12.90 -4.72 7.58
N GLU A 40 -12.99 -6.01 7.27
CA GLU A 40 -14.25 -6.69 6.89
C GLU A 40 -15.38 -6.48 7.91
N GLU A 41 -15.05 -6.43 9.20
CA GLU A 41 -16.00 -6.22 10.29
C GLU A 41 -16.52 -4.77 10.40
N GLY A 42 -15.96 -3.83 9.64
CA GLY A 42 -16.30 -2.41 9.70
C GLY A 42 -15.97 -1.77 11.06
N THR A 43 -14.87 -2.19 11.69
CA THR A 43 -14.41 -1.64 12.96
C THR A 43 -13.89 -0.21 12.80
N ILE A 44 -13.37 0.15 11.63
CA ILE A 44 -12.88 1.50 11.35
C ILE A 44 -14.06 2.37 10.88
N SER A 45 -14.31 3.47 11.58
CA SER A 45 -15.35 4.43 11.22
C SER A 45 -15.07 5.15 9.91
N GLU A 46 -16.12 5.54 9.20
CA GLU A 46 -16.03 6.12 7.85
C GLU A 46 -15.15 7.39 7.81
N ASN A 47 -15.18 8.23 8.84
CA ASN A 47 -14.30 9.41 8.91
C ASN A 47 -12.80 9.02 8.96
N ILE A 48 -12.46 7.91 9.63
CA ILE A 48 -11.09 7.41 9.70
C ILE A 48 -10.71 6.79 8.35
N ARG A 49 -11.64 6.05 7.71
CA ARG A 49 -11.44 5.51 6.35
C ARG A 49 -11.10 6.60 5.35
N GLN A 50 -11.88 7.68 5.30
CA GLN A 50 -11.61 8.82 4.40
C GLN A 50 -10.24 9.47 4.69
N ASN A 51 -9.88 9.63 5.97
CA ASN A 51 -8.56 10.14 6.35
C ASN A 51 -7.42 9.20 5.92
N LEU A 52 -7.61 7.88 6.01
CA LEU A 52 -6.62 6.91 5.57
C LEU A 52 -6.39 6.98 4.05
N LEU A 53 -7.46 7.13 3.26
CA LEU A 53 -7.36 7.27 1.80
C LEU A 53 -6.56 8.51 1.40
N VAL A 54 -6.86 9.67 2.00
CA VAL A 54 -6.15 10.93 1.71
C VAL A 54 -4.68 10.80 2.11
N ASN A 55 -4.38 10.25 3.29
CA ASN A 55 -3.00 10.09 3.75
C ASN A 55 -2.21 9.06 2.92
N SER A 56 -2.89 8.05 2.37
CA SER A 56 -2.26 7.02 1.52
C SER A 56 -1.65 7.59 0.24
N THR A 57 -2.21 8.69 -0.30
CA THR A 57 -1.64 9.38 -1.47
C THR A 57 -0.22 9.90 -1.23
N ARG A 58 0.12 10.20 0.04
CA ARG A 58 1.40 10.78 0.45
C ARG A 58 2.47 9.74 0.77
N LEU A 59 2.12 8.44 0.75
CA LEU A 59 3.04 7.34 1.04
C LEU A 59 3.81 6.92 -0.20
N GLU A 60 4.98 6.31 -0.01
CA GLU A 60 5.86 5.98 -1.12
C GLU A 60 5.42 4.72 -1.87
N ASN A 61 4.87 3.74 -1.15
CA ASN A 61 4.56 2.43 -1.73
C ASN A 61 3.40 1.71 -1.01
N ALA A 62 2.91 0.65 -1.65
CA ALA A 62 1.81 -0.18 -1.16
C ALA A 62 2.03 -0.78 0.24
N ARG A 63 3.28 -1.08 0.63
CA ARG A 63 3.56 -1.68 1.93
C ARG A 63 3.32 -0.69 3.06
N GLU A 64 3.64 0.59 2.85
CA GLU A 64 3.38 1.64 3.82
C GLU A 64 1.88 1.87 3.99
N ILE A 65 1.12 1.86 2.88
CA ILE A 65 -0.35 1.99 2.89
C ILE A 65 -0.95 0.89 3.75
N ARG A 66 -0.61 -0.37 3.46
CA ARG A 66 -1.07 -1.53 4.21
C ARG A 66 -0.71 -1.45 5.70
N ARG A 67 0.52 -1.03 6.01
CA ARG A 67 0.97 -0.89 7.39
C ARG A 67 0.17 0.17 8.14
N LEU A 68 -0.06 1.32 7.52
CA LEU A 68 -0.85 2.41 8.11
C LEU A 68 -2.28 1.93 8.47
N ILE A 69 -2.94 1.22 7.56
CA ILE A 69 -4.29 0.68 7.78
C ILE A 69 -4.27 -0.36 8.91
N LYS A 70 -3.33 -1.30 8.87
CA LYS A 70 -3.19 -2.36 9.89
C LYS A 70 -2.93 -1.79 11.29
N ASP A 71 -2.02 -0.83 11.40
CA ASP A 71 -1.64 -0.22 12.68
C ASP A 71 -2.83 0.59 13.25
N THR A 72 -3.60 1.26 12.38
CA THR A 72 -4.83 1.97 12.77
C THR A 72 -5.88 1.01 13.31
N LYS A 73 -6.14 -0.09 12.61
CA LYS A 73 -7.07 -1.13 13.07
C LYS A 73 -6.63 -1.70 14.42
N SER A 74 -5.36 -2.11 14.52
CA SER A 74 -4.80 -2.72 15.73
C SER A 74 -4.94 -1.79 16.94
N LEU A 75 -4.71 -0.48 16.75
CA LEU A 75 -4.86 0.50 17.82
C LEU A 75 -6.31 0.65 18.28
N ILE A 76 -7.28 0.62 17.36
CA ILE A 76 -8.71 0.68 17.69
C ILE A 76 -9.11 -0.58 18.49
N GLU A 77 -8.69 -1.75 18.05
CA GLU A 77 -9.00 -3.02 18.72
C GLU A 77 -8.37 -3.11 20.12
N ILE A 78 -7.10 -2.70 20.26
CA ILE A 78 -6.43 -2.65 21.57
C ILE A 78 -7.18 -1.71 22.52
N ARG A 79 -7.65 -0.55 22.04
CA ARG A 79 -8.44 0.36 22.86
C ARG A 79 -9.74 -0.28 23.36
N LYS A 80 -10.43 -1.05 22.53
CA LYS A 80 -11.63 -1.80 22.93
C LYS A 80 -11.37 -2.83 24.03
N ILE A 81 -10.15 -3.39 24.11
CA ILE A 81 -9.76 -4.38 25.13
C ILE A 81 -9.36 -3.70 26.45
N CYS A 82 -8.78 -2.50 26.37
CA CYS A 82 -8.34 -1.73 27.54
C CYS A 82 -9.48 -1.01 28.28
N GLU A 83 -10.69 -0.98 27.71
CA GLU A 83 -11.93 -0.51 28.34
C GLU A 83 -12.62 -1.65 29.10
#